data_AF-A0A967WQN7-F1
#
_entry.id   AF-A0A967WQN7-F1
#
_cell.length_a   1.000
_cell.length_b   1.000
_cell.length_c   1.000
_cell.angle_alpha   90.00
_cell.angle_beta   90.00
_cell.angle_gamma   90.00
#
_symmetry.space_group_name_H-M   'P 1'
#
loop_
_entity.id
_entity.type
_entity.pdbx_description
1 polymer ?
#
loop_
_entity_poly.entity_id
_entity_poly.type
_entity_poly.pdbx_seq_one_letter_code
_entity_poly.pdbx_strand_id
1 'polypeptide(L)' 'QGVWMYRQPGLNGNKIGALRDGAVLTLAGESVEADGYVWIQVIDPRGRLGWIPERYLIYLGRPPT' A
#
# COMPACT_ATOMS: atom_id res chain seq x y z
N GLN A 1 -11.60 -11.11 -1.75
CA GLN A 1 -11.72 -9.76 -1.15
C GLN A 1 -10.74 -8.86 -1.90
N GLY A 2 -10.55 -7.60 -1.50
CA GLY A 2 -9.56 -6.72 -2.11
C GLY A 2 -9.32 -5.47 -1.27
N VAL A 3 -8.30 -4.70 -1.62
CA VAL A 3 -7.91 -3.47 -0.92
C VAL A 3 -7.89 -2.28 -1.86
N TRP A 4 -8.23 -1.10 -1.35
CA TRP A 4 -8.05 0.15 -2.06
C TRP A 4 -6.60 0.65 -1.89
N MET A 5 -6.02 1.12 -2.99
CA MET A 5 -4.76 1.85 -3.04
C MET A 5 -5.06 3.34 -3.07
N TYR A 6 -4.32 4.12 -2.28
CA TYR A 6 -4.57 5.54 -2.04
C TYR A 6 -3.43 6.40 -2.59
N ARG A 7 -3.74 7.62 -3.03
CA ARG A 7 -2.74 8.58 -3.55
C ARG A 7 -1.86 9.16 -2.44
N GLN A 8 -2.41 9.26 -1.24
CA GLN A 8 -1.77 9.77 -0.03
C GLN A 8 -2.10 8.82 1.12
N PRO A 9 -1.26 8.72 2.16
CA PRO A 9 -1.61 7.95 3.34
C PRO A 9 -2.83 8.59 4.02
N GLY A 10 -3.73 7.74 4.50
CA GLY A 10 -4.93 8.14 5.21
C GLY A 10 -6.24 7.75 4.50
N LEU A 11 -7.29 7.57 5.28
CA LEU A 11 -8.64 7.19 4.83
C LEU A 11 -9.29 8.28 3.98
N ASN A 12 -8.88 9.54 4.18
CA ASN A 12 -9.30 10.67 3.34
C ASN A 12 -8.47 10.82 2.05
N GLY A 13 -7.45 9.98 1.85
CA GLY A 13 -6.68 9.95 0.62
C GLY A 13 -7.54 9.56 -0.58
N ASN A 14 -7.23 10.13 -1.74
CA ASN A 14 -7.92 9.75 -2.98
C ASN A 14 -7.64 8.29 -3.34
N LYS A 15 -8.69 7.47 -3.48
CA LYS A 15 -8.58 6.09 -3.98
C LYS A 15 -8.16 6.13 -5.45
N ILE A 16 -7.04 5.48 -5.77
CA ILE A 16 -6.46 5.47 -7.13
C ILE A 16 -6.50 4.09 -7.78
N GLY A 17 -6.81 3.03 -7.03
CA GLY A 17 -6.96 1.70 -7.61
C GLY A 17 -7.56 0.70 -6.63
N ALA A 18 -8.28 -0.28 -7.16
CA ALA A 18 -8.66 -1.49 -6.43
C ALA A 18 -7.67 -2.59 -6.76
N LEU A 19 -7.17 -3.27 -5.74
CA LEU A 19 -6.28 -4.41 -5.87
C LEU A 19 -6.99 -5.66 -5.37
N ARG A 20 -6.84 -6.74 -6.13
CA ARG A 20 -7.31 -8.07 -5.74
C ARG A 20 -6.35 -8.68 -4.72
N ASP A 21 -6.86 -9.56 -3.88
CA ASP A 21 -6.01 -10.39 -3.01
C ASP A 21 -4.94 -11.12 -3.86
N GLY A 22 -3.72 -11.22 -3.34
CA GLY A 22 -2.59 -11.83 -4.04
C GLY A 22 -1.95 -10.95 -5.13
N ALA A 23 -2.40 -9.70 -5.32
CA ALA A 23 -1.68 -8.75 -6.16
C ALA A 23 -0.26 -8.52 -5.60
N VAL A 24 0.75 -8.79 -6.44
CA VAL A 24 2.16 -8.54 -6.09
C VAL A 24 2.48 -7.07 -6.32
N LEU A 25 3.10 -6.45 -5.32
CA LEU A 25 3.45 -5.04 -5.30
C LEU A 25 4.94 -4.90 -4.99
N THR A 26 5.54 -3.82 -5.48
CA THR A 26 6.92 -3.47 -5.13
C THR A 26 6.89 -2.48 -3.98
N LEU A 27 7.66 -2.76 -2.92
CA LEU A 27 7.87 -1.80 -1.84
C LEU A 27 8.67 -0.60 -2.39
N ALA A 28 8.16 0.61 -2.21
CA ALA A 28 8.71 1.79 -2.87
C ALA A 28 9.32 2.82 -1.91
N GLY A 29 8.86 2.86 -0.66
CA GLY A 29 9.29 3.87 0.30
C GLY A 29 8.94 3.51 1.73
N GLU A 30 9.02 4.52 2.60
CA GLU A 30 8.83 4.36 4.04
C GLU A 30 7.37 4.17 4.45
N SER A 31 7.19 3.76 5.70
CA SER A 31 5.90 3.67 6.37
C SER A 31 5.50 5.02 6.97
N VAL A 32 4.21 5.38 6.90
CA VAL A 32 3.65 6.58 7.52
C VAL A 32 2.47 6.19 8.41
N GLU A 33 2.42 6.69 9.64
CA GLU A 33 1.27 6.53 10.52
C GLU A 33 0.22 7.61 10.24
N ALA A 34 -1.01 7.21 9.91
CA ALA A 34 -2.14 8.11 9.69
C ALA A 34 -3.48 7.38 9.93
N ASP A 35 -4.46 8.07 10.52
CA ASP A 35 -5.81 7.54 10.79
C ASP A 35 -5.82 6.23 11.60
N GLY A 36 -4.81 6.01 12.44
CA GLY A 36 -4.66 4.77 13.23
C GLY A 36 -4.13 3.57 12.44
N TYR A 37 -3.59 3.79 11.23
CA TYR A 37 -2.96 2.76 10.40
C TYR A 37 -1.52 3.12 10.08
N VAL A 38 -0.68 2.09 9.96
CA VAL A 38 0.62 2.19 9.28
C VAL A 38 0.37 2.03 7.79
N TRP A 39 0.73 3.04 7.00
CA TRP A 39 0.58 3.06 5.55
C TRP A 39 1.92 2.79 4.90
N ILE A 40 1.95 1.85 3.96
CA ILE A 40 3.16 1.46 3.24
C ILE A 40 3.08 1.99 1.81
N GLN A 41 4.15 2.65 1.37
CA GLN A 41 4.26 3.12 0.00
C GLN A 41 4.67 1.98 -0.93
N VAL A 42 3.88 1.78 -1.98
CA VAL A 42 4.04 0.67 -2.93
C VAL A 42 3.88 1.14 -4.37
N ILE A 43 4.47 0.39 -5.30
CA ILE A 43 4.25 0.49 -6.74
C ILE A 43 3.45 -0.73 -7.20
N ASP A 44 2.36 -0.50 -7.91
CA ASP A 44 1.54 -1.56 -8.49
C ASP A 44 2.11 -2.10 -9.83
N PRO A 45 1.59 -3.22 -10.37
CA PRO A 45 2.05 -3.76 -11.66
C PRO A 45 1.84 -2.82 -12.86
N ARG A 46 1.09 -1.74 -12.70
CA ARG A 46 0.88 -0.70 -13.73
C ARG A 46 1.84 0.48 -13.56
N GLY A 47 2.79 0.40 -12.62
CA GLY A 47 3.77 1.45 -12.35
C GLY A 47 3.23 2.63 -11.53
N ARG A 48 2.06 2.50 -10.89
CA ARG A 48 1.47 3.58 -10.10
C ARG A 48 2.01 3.54 -8.68
N LEU A 49 2.53 4.67 -8.20
CA LEU A 49 2.94 4.87 -6.81
C LEU A 49 1.72 5.22 -5.94
N GLY A 50 1.62 4.63 -4.75
CA GLY A 50 0.55 4.91 -3.81
C GLY A 50 0.70 4.17 -2.49
N TRP A 51 -0.36 4.16 -1.70
CA TRP A 51 -0.33 3.76 -0.29
C TRP A 51 -1.39 2.70 0.02
N ILE A 52 -1.01 1.72 0.84
CA ILE A 52 -1.88 0.66 1.35
C ILE A 52 -1.63 0.48 2.85
N PRO A 53 -2.67 0.26 3.67
CA PRO A 53 -2.46 -0.07 5.07
C PRO A 53 -1.70 -1.40 5.22
N GLU A 54 -0.65 -1.40 6.03
CA GLU A 54 0.28 -2.52 6.23
C GLU A 54 -0.45 -3.84 6.57
N ARG A 55 -1.53 -3.76 7.37
CA ARG A 55 -2.33 -4.92 7.77
C ARG A 55 -2.92 -5.74 6.61
N TYR A 56 -2.90 -5.21 5.38
CA TYR A 56 -3.36 -5.90 4.16
C TYR A 56 -2.20 -6.41 3.30
N LEU A 57 -0.96 -6.25 3.73
CA LEU A 57 0.24 -6.70 3.04
C LEU A 57 0.79 -7.98 3.67
N ILE A 58 1.34 -8.83 2.82
CA ILE A 58 2.17 -9.97 3.21
C ILE A 58 3.53 -9.74 2.56
N TYR A 59 4.57 -9.58 3.38
CA TYR A 59 5.92 -9.39 2.87
C TYR A 59 6.51 -10.73 2.43
N LEU A 60 6.90 -10.82 1.14
CA LEU A 60 7.51 -12.02 0.55
C LEU A 60 9.01 -12.17 0.87
N GLY A 61 9.58 -11.22 1.64
CA GLY A 61 10.96 -11.20 2.11
C GLY A 61 11.11 -10.26 3.30
N ARG A 62 12.30 -10.16 3.92
CA ARG A 62 12.54 -9.15 4.95
C ARG A 62 12.44 -7.76 4.32
N PRO A 63 11.64 -6.83 4.87
CA PRO A 63 11.75 -5.44 4.50
C PRO A 63 13.20 -4.98 4.73
N PRO A 64 13.76 -4.12 3.86
CA PRO A 64 15.05 -3.50 4.14
C PRO A 64 14.97 -2.76 5.49
N THR A 65 15.88 -3.10 6.40
CA THR A 65 16.07 -2.47 7.72
C THR A 65 16.63 -1.07 7.59
#